data_AF-A0A9E5RIS6-F1
#
_entry.id   AF-A0A9E5RIS6-F1
#
_cell.length_a   1.000
_cell.length_b   1.000
_cell.length_c   1.000
_cell.angle_alpha   90.00
_cell.angle_beta   90.00
_cell.angle_gamma   90.00
#
_symmetry.space_group_name_H-M   'P 1'
#
loop_
_entity.id
_entity.type
_entity.pdbx_description
1 polymer ?
#
loop_
_entity_poly.entity_id
_entity_poly.type
_entity_poly.pdbx_seq_one_letter_code
_entity_poly.pdbx_strand_id
1 'polypeptide(L)'
;PYPFHADGSQSTPLRTRIAIQEQITGIPKPDLWEPVWHWLLSRNPETVIEESCIVFRAAEAWLNWSVYTKGFPLWSEVAEFTLDVAQRVLLPDPDPEARIINGSELAELIKLRQQGILPEPEPIRRRSYYLGDFESNAFSCIVFALRIIPERSTWFLRVLVGREIVPTNKLEPTRTSRFLTRPGVGVLEPPHPQGPLGEVNHEFRKFMLNRNGLFLNAVMLTSPQLGVELFLGLTIQPPLYRYESDPDSDWRDQDLGTEGSDDIDVCTFKFLLLLSLLEINEEVAICIVNTLCQIATHRNYEICENLDQRRTQSEENSEVSNLLDSLRADTHELTLIINGTNKKFQGERKTLYWHRNCPLSPKIINCLLMTLEGWIYSRPTKSKLERSVSVILNQSDTVAMLGVLVTLAKCDFSLLSGALLPLVSSLQLLIWLEFEKTDQGQNYGFDDIGARKLSREDRQELLEFNQLSYRRIDLQK
;
A
#
# COMPACT_ATOMS: atom_id res chain seq x y z
N PRO A 1 29.10 -2.01 -39.42
CA PRO A 1 30.33 -1.23 -39.16
C PRO A 1 30.37 0.04 -40.04
N TYR A 2 29.83 1.14 -39.53
CA TYR A 2 30.03 2.47 -40.09
C TYR A 2 30.84 3.27 -39.07
N PRO A 3 31.93 3.96 -39.47
CA PRO A 3 32.74 4.72 -38.54
C PRO A 3 32.00 6.01 -38.17
N PHE A 4 31.74 6.21 -36.88
CA PHE A 4 31.31 7.51 -36.37
C PHE A 4 32.49 8.47 -36.50
N HIS A 5 32.43 9.38 -37.47
CA HIS A 5 33.28 10.56 -37.48
C HIS A 5 32.82 11.50 -36.37
N ALA A 6 33.73 11.82 -35.46
CA ALA A 6 33.55 12.88 -34.48
C ALA A 6 33.62 14.22 -35.22
N ASP A 7 32.46 14.82 -35.49
CA ASP A 7 32.38 16.21 -35.95
C ASP A 7 32.22 17.13 -34.74
N GLY A 8 33.13 18.10 -34.65
CA GLY A 8 33.19 19.07 -33.58
C GLY A 8 32.13 20.17 -33.72
N SER A 9 31.67 20.67 -32.57
CA SER A 9 30.93 21.93 -32.40
C SER A 9 29.48 21.99 -32.90
N GLN A 10 28.62 21.14 -32.35
CA GLN A 10 27.38 21.53 -31.65
C GLN A 10 26.87 20.27 -30.95
N SER A 11 26.88 20.27 -29.62
CA SER A 11 26.43 19.14 -28.81
C SER A 11 24.97 18.86 -29.13
N THR A 12 24.71 17.84 -29.96
CA THR A 12 23.35 17.31 -30.15
C THR A 12 22.73 17.11 -28.76
N PRO A 13 21.54 17.65 -28.47
CA PRO A 13 20.89 17.48 -27.17
C PRO A 13 20.82 15.99 -26.81
N LEU A 14 21.04 15.65 -25.52
CA LEU A 14 21.07 14.26 -25.06
C LEU A 14 19.76 13.55 -25.43
N ARG A 15 18.63 14.24 -25.27
CA ARG A 15 17.31 13.85 -25.83
C ARG A 15 17.35 13.37 -27.28
N THR A 16 18.01 14.10 -28.18
CA THR A 16 18.05 13.75 -29.61
C THR A 16 18.87 12.49 -29.83
N ARG A 17 19.96 12.30 -29.08
CA ARG A 17 20.82 11.11 -29.19
C ARG A 17 20.10 9.86 -28.71
N ILE A 18 19.38 9.95 -27.59
CA ILE A 18 18.61 8.85 -27.03
C ILE A 18 17.39 8.51 -27.92
N ALA A 19 16.68 9.52 -28.43
CA ALA A 19 15.53 9.30 -29.31
C ALA A 19 15.92 8.63 -30.65
N ILE A 20 17.08 8.98 -31.22
CA ILE A 20 17.61 8.29 -32.41
C ILE A 20 17.89 6.82 -32.09
N GLN A 21 18.43 6.53 -30.91
CA GLN A 21 18.78 5.16 -30.51
C GLN A 21 17.55 4.30 -30.21
N GLU A 22 16.53 4.87 -29.54
CA GLU A 22 15.25 4.19 -29.27
C GLU A 22 14.50 3.83 -30.56
N GLN A 23 14.46 4.74 -31.55
CA GLN A 23 13.78 4.48 -32.83
C GLN A 23 14.41 3.35 -33.65
N ILE A 24 15.71 3.10 -33.46
CA ILE A 24 16.48 2.12 -34.23
C ILE A 24 16.40 0.71 -33.61
N THR A 25 16.09 0.56 -32.32
CA THR A 25 16.17 -0.74 -31.63
C THR A 25 14.94 -1.05 -30.79
N GLY A 26 14.09 -1.95 -31.30
CA GLY A 26 13.32 -2.82 -30.41
C GLY A 26 14.28 -3.77 -29.69
N ILE A 27 14.15 -3.87 -28.36
CA ILE A 27 15.10 -4.52 -27.42
C ILE A 27 16.48 -3.83 -27.41
N PRO A 28 16.96 -3.34 -26.25
CA PRO A 28 18.25 -2.67 -26.16
C PRO A 28 19.40 -3.61 -26.57
N LYS A 29 20.25 -3.18 -27.51
CA LYS A 29 21.48 -3.92 -27.88
C LYS A 29 22.68 -3.30 -27.14
N PRO A 30 23.50 -4.10 -26.41
CA PRO A 30 24.57 -3.59 -25.54
C PRO A 30 25.53 -2.66 -26.29
N ASP A 31 26.04 -3.12 -27.43
CA ASP A 31 27.02 -2.43 -28.27
C ASP A 31 26.56 -1.04 -28.76
N LEU A 32 25.25 -0.80 -28.77
CA LEU A 32 24.65 0.45 -29.21
C LEU A 32 24.46 1.45 -28.07
N TRP A 33 24.32 0.99 -26.83
CA TRP A 33 24.06 1.84 -25.68
C TRP A 33 25.29 2.06 -24.80
N GLU A 34 26.27 1.18 -24.86
CA GLU A 34 27.53 1.32 -24.12
C GLU A 34 28.23 2.68 -24.36
N PRO A 35 28.36 3.21 -25.60
CA PRO A 35 28.95 4.53 -25.82
C PRO A 35 28.13 5.68 -25.21
N VAL A 36 26.81 5.55 -25.19
CA VAL A 36 25.89 6.53 -24.60
C VAL A 36 26.07 6.55 -23.08
N TRP A 37 26.16 5.37 -22.47
CA TRP A 37 26.38 5.25 -21.03
C TRP A 37 27.77 5.71 -20.60
N HIS A 38 28.83 5.39 -21.34
CA HIS A 38 30.15 5.98 -21.08
C HIS A 38 30.13 7.51 -21.13
N TRP A 39 29.39 8.09 -22.09
CA TRP A 39 29.22 9.53 -22.14
C TRP A 39 28.44 10.06 -20.94
N LEU A 40 27.32 9.43 -20.56
CA LEU A 40 26.52 9.84 -19.40
C LEU A 40 27.30 9.76 -18.09
N LEU A 41 28.01 8.65 -17.87
CA LEU A 41 28.87 8.43 -16.71
C LEU A 41 30.03 9.44 -16.64
N SER A 42 30.46 10.00 -17.78
CA SER A 42 31.46 11.07 -17.82
C SER A 42 30.93 12.47 -17.46
N ARG A 43 29.60 12.63 -17.35
CA ARG A 43 28.98 13.91 -17.01
C ARG A 43 28.81 14.05 -15.50
N ASN A 44 28.89 15.28 -15.00
CA ASN A 44 28.50 15.58 -13.63
C ASN A 44 26.98 15.32 -13.50
N PRO A 45 26.51 14.51 -12.53
CA PRO A 45 25.10 14.22 -12.36
C PRO A 45 24.23 15.49 -12.25
N GLU A 46 24.76 16.61 -11.72
CA GLU A 46 24.04 17.90 -11.66
C GLU A 46 23.60 18.42 -13.03
N THR A 47 24.44 18.19 -14.05
CA THR A 47 24.18 18.62 -15.43
C THR A 47 23.16 17.74 -16.15
N VAL A 48 22.84 16.58 -15.57
CA VAL A 48 21.97 15.56 -16.15
C VAL A 48 20.58 15.54 -15.49
N ILE A 49 20.42 16.20 -14.33
CA ILE A 49 19.13 16.28 -13.59
C ILE A 49 18.01 16.83 -14.47
N GLU A 50 18.28 17.80 -15.34
CA GLU A 50 17.28 18.40 -16.23
C GLU A 50 16.74 17.41 -17.28
N GLU A 51 17.51 16.37 -17.62
CA GLU A 51 17.12 15.30 -18.55
C GLU A 51 16.90 13.95 -17.84
N SER A 52 16.72 13.99 -16.52
CA SER A 52 16.67 12.81 -15.65
C SER A 52 15.59 11.79 -16.06
N CYS A 53 14.44 12.22 -16.59
CA CYS A 53 13.42 11.29 -17.10
C CYS A 53 13.95 10.38 -18.23
N ILE A 54 14.74 10.94 -19.14
CA ILE A 54 15.33 10.19 -20.25
C ILE A 54 16.40 9.23 -19.72
N VAL A 55 17.16 9.65 -18.71
CA VAL A 55 18.12 8.78 -18.02
C VAL A 55 17.43 7.60 -17.36
N PHE A 56 16.33 7.81 -16.64
CA PHE A 56 15.62 6.70 -16.00
C PHE A 56 14.99 5.74 -17.01
N ARG A 57 14.43 6.23 -18.12
CA ARG A 57 13.94 5.35 -19.19
C ARG A 57 15.07 4.52 -19.82
N ALA A 58 16.20 5.17 -20.10
CA ALA A 58 17.38 4.46 -20.60
C ALA A 58 17.88 3.44 -19.58
N ALA A 59 17.93 3.79 -18.29
CA ALA A 59 18.37 2.92 -17.21
C ALA A 59 17.43 1.72 -17.05
N GLU A 60 16.13 1.93 -17.05
CA GLU A 60 15.12 0.87 -16.92
C GLU A 60 15.31 -0.22 -17.99
N ALA A 61 15.65 0.18 -19.22
CA ALA A 61 15.91 -0.72 -20.33
C ALA A 61 17.10 -1.67 -20.08
N TRP A 62 18.07 -1.25 -19.26
CA TRP A 62 19.31 -1.99 -18.96
C TRP A 62 19.35 -2.61 -17.57
N LEU A 63 18.64 -2.03 -16.60
CA LEU A 63 18.55 -2.52 -15.23
C LEU A 63 17.50 -3.62 -15.08
N ASN A 64 16.49 -3.66 -15.97
CA ASN A 64 15.46 -4.70 -15.90
C ASN A 64 16.06 -6.11 -15.86
N TRP A 65 15.31 -7.03 -15.26
CA TRP A 65 15.77 -8.39 -15.01
C TRP A 65 15.63 -9.33 -16.21
N SER A 66 15.66 -8.82 -17.43
CA SER A 66 15.60 -9.66 -18.63
C SER A 66 16.88 -10.48 -18.82
N VAL A 67 16.79 -11.60 -19.55
CA VAL A 67 17.95 -12.47 -19.80
C VAL A 67 19.03 -11.76 -20.63
N TYR A 68 18.64 -10.73 -21.40
CA TYR A 68 19.50 -10.00 -22.33
C TYR A 68 20.36 -8.91 -21.65
N THR A 69 20.01 -8.45 -20.45
CA THR A 69 20.76 -7.41 -19.73
C THR A 69 22.00 -7.93 -19.01
N LYS A 70 22.07 -9.24 -18.74
CA LYS A 70 23.22 -9.88 -18.09
C LYS A 70 24.54 -9.78 -18.86
N GLY A 71 24.48 -9.47 -20.16
CA GLY A 71 25.66 -9.27 -21.01
C GLY A 71 26.13 -7.82 -21.12
N PHE A 72 25.47 -6.87 -20.45
CA PHE A 72 25.83 -5.46 -20.52
C PHE A 72 26.99 -5.14 -19.57
N PRO A 73 28.13 -4.63 -20.08
CA PRO A 73 29.35 -4.51 -19.27
C PRO A 73 29.28 -3.41 -18.20
N LEU A 74 28.48 -2.35 -18.41
CA LEU A 74 28.37 -1.21 -17.49
C LEU A 74 27.22 -1.32 -16.49
N TRP A 75 26.76 -2.54 -16.22
CA TRP A 75 25.50 -2.75 -15.50
C TRP A 75 25.52 -2.18 -14.06
N SER A 76 26.65 -2.33 -13.37
CA SER A 76 26.86 -1.80 -12.02
C SER A 76 26.99 -0.28 -12.01
N GLU A 77 27.76 0.27 -12.94
CA GLU A 77 28.01 1.70 -13.07
C GLU A 77 26.71 2.45 -13.42
N VAL A 78 25.88 1.87 -14.30
CA VAL A 78 24.56 2.42 -14.61
C VAL A 78 23.65 2.38 -13.39
N ALA A 79 23.67 1.32 -12.60
CA ALA A 79 22.89 1.24 -11.36
C ALA A 79 23.34 2.31 -10.35
N GLU A 80 24.65 2.48 -10.13
CA GLU A 80 25.21 3.50 -9.21
C GLU A 80 24.80 4.90 -9.63
N PHE A 81 25.05 5.24 -10.90
CA PHE A 81 24.71 6.56 -11.45
C PHE A 81 23.21 6.84 -11.38
N THR A 82 22.39 5.83 -11.66
CA THR A 82 20.93 5.97 -11.61
C THR A 82 20.44 6.23 -10.19
N LEU A 83 21.00 5.55 -9.20
CA LEU A 83 20.69 5.79 -7.79
C LEU A 83 21.17 7.18 -7.32
N ASP A 84 22.31 7.67 -7.81
CA ASP A 84 22.79 9.04 -7.55
C ASP A 84 21.81 10.09 -8.07
N VAL A 85 21.36 9.93 -9.31
CA VAL A 85 20.36 10.81 -9.92
C VAL A 85 19.03 10.71 -9.16
N ALA A 86 18.61 9.50 -8.79
CA ALA A 86 17.36 9.29 -8.05
C ALA A 86 17.37 9.98 -6.70
N GLN A 87 18.48 9.88 -5.96
CA GLN A 87 18.63 10.55 -4.67
C GLN A 87 18.44 12.06 -4.79
N ARG A 88 19.07 12.68 -5.79
CA ARG A 88 19.01 14.14 -5.98
C ARG A 88 17.64 14.64 -6.39
N VAL A 89 16.87 13.84 -7.14
CA VAL A 89 15.56 14.26 -7.64
C VAL A 89 14.42 13.90 -6.69
N LEU A 90 14.47 12.71 -6.08
CA LEU A 90 13.41 12.22 -5.19
C LEU A 90 13.61 12.66 -3.73
N LEU A 91 14.86 12.86 -3.31
CA LEU A 91 15.24 13.23 -1.94
C LEU A 91 16.12 14.48 -1.97
N PRO A 92 15.64 15.62 -2.52
CA PRO A 92 16.44 16.84 -2.55
C PRO A 92 16.78 17.29 -1.13
N ASP A 93 18.00 17.78 -0.94
CA ASP A 93 18.39 18.39 0.32
C ASP A 93 17.43 19.53 0.66
N PRO A 94 17.03 19.69 1.94
CA PRO A 94 16.21 20.81 2.35
C PRO A 94 16.93 22.10 1.99
N ASP A 95 16.21 23.01 1.30
CA ASP A 95 16.76 24.29 0.87
C ASP A 95 17.33 25.04 2.09
N PRO A 96 18.65 25.32 2.15
CA PRO A 96 19.26 26.02 3.27
C PRO A 96 18.69 27.44 3.44
N GLU A 97 18.02 28.00 2.43
CA GLU A 97 17.33 29.28 2.50
C GLU A 97 15.84 29.16 2.88
N ALA A 98 15.30 27.94 3.05
CA ALA A 98 13.94 27.73 3.54
C ALA A 98 13.85 28.11 5.03
N ARG A 99 13.76 29.42 5.27
CA ARG A 99 13.59 30.01 6.59
C ARG A 99 12.27 29.52 7.19
N ILE A 100 12.33 28.92 8.38
CA ILE A 100 11.12 28.60 9.16
C ILE A 100 10.51 29.93 9.61
N ILE A 101 9.46 30.36 8.92
CA ILE A 101 8.74 31.59 9.25
C ILE A 101 7.80 31.30 10.41
N ASN A 102 7.96 32.02 11.53
CA ASN A 102 7.07 31.85 12.67
C ASN A 102 5.66 32.42 12.39
N GLY A 103 4.68 32.06 13.23
CA GLY A 103 3.27 32.44 13.03
C GLY A 103 3.03 33.95 12.92
N SER A 104 3.78 34.76 13.69
CA SER A 104 3.70 36.22 13.67
C SER A 104 4.31 36.86 12.42
N GLU A 105 5.50 36.41 11.99
CA GLU A 105 6.15 36.88 10.76
C GLU A 105 5.31 36.51 9.54
N LEU A 106 4.72 35.32 9.51
CA LEU A 106 3.87 34.90 8.40
C LEU A 106 2.56 35.68 8.35
N ALA A 107 2.00 36.07 9.49
CA ALA A 107 0.82 36.95 9.55
C ALA A 107 1.13 38.36 9.03
N GLU A 108 2.30 38.92 9.36
CA GLU A 108 2.78 40.17 8.78
C GLU A 108 3.04 40.07 7.28
N LEU A 109 3.69 39.01 6.81
CA LEU A 109 3.95 38.78 5.39
C LEU A 109 2.65 38.63 4.58
N ILE A 110 1.62 37.99 5.14
CA ILE A 110 0.28 37.91 4.52
C ILE A 110 -0.36 39.31 4.44
N LYS A 111 -0.27 40.11 5.51
CA LYS A 111 -0.77 41.50 5.54
C LYS A 111 -0.07 42.36 4.48
N LEU A 112 1.25 42.28 4.40
CA LEU A 112 2.06 43.02 3.43
C LEU A 112 1.78 42.57 1.99
N ARG A 113 1.48 41.28 1.78
CA ARG A 113 1.08 40.75 0.48
C ARG A 113 -0.33 41.21 0.06
N GLN A 114 -1.29 41.23 0.98
CA GLN A 114 -2.64 41.77 0.73
C GLN A 114 -2.63 43.28 0.44
N GLN A 115 -1.62 44.00 0.93
CA GLN A 115 -1.39 45.42 0.67
C GLN A 115 -0.60 45.68 -0.63
N GLY A 116 -0.21 44.64 -1.38
CA GLY A 116 0.52 44.76 -2.64
C GLY A 116 1.98 45.21 -2.49
N ILE A 117 2.54 45.14 -1.27
CA ILE A 117 3.90 45.62 -0.95
C ILE A 117 4.96 44.55 -1.29
N LEU A 118 4.61 43.28 -1.17
CA LEU A 118 5.49 42.17 -1.53
C LEU A 118 5.20 41.70 -2.96
N PRO A 119 6.25 41.48 -3.79
CA PRO A 119 6.07 40.83 -5.09
C PRO A 119 5.44 39.44 -4.88
N GLU A 120 4.66 38.97 -5.86
CA GLU A 120 4.22 37.58 -5.84
C GLU A 120 5.45 36.68 -5.67
N PRO A 121 5.40 35.65 -4.80
CA PRO A 121 6.49 34.70 -4.74
C PRO A 121 6.68 34.18 -6.16
N GLU A 122 7.89 34.30 -6.70
CA GLU A 122 8.19 33.63 -7.96
C GLU A 122 7.73 32.19 -7.77
N PRO A 123 6.83 31.67 -8.64
CA PRO A 123 6.42 30.29 -8.51
C PRO A 123 7.70 29.49 -8.45
N ILE A 124 7.88 28.69 -7.39
CA ILE A 124 8.98 27.72 -7.30
C ILE A 124 9.02 27.11 -8.69
N ARG A 125 10.10 27.39 -9.44
CA ARG A 125 10.25 26.84 -10.79
C ARG A 125 10.35 25.34 -10.56
N ARG A 126 9.20 24.66 -10.49
CA ARG A 126 9.09 23.22 -10.65
C ARG A 126 9.70 23.01 -12.02
N ARG A 127 10.98 22.66 -12.05
CA ARG A 127 11.70 22.32 -13.27
C ARG A 127 10.82 21.28 -13.93
N SER A 128 10.15 21.68 -14.99
CA SER A 128 9.10 20.89 -15.60
C SER A 128 9.82 19.77 -16.32
N TYR A 129 9.91 18.62 -15.66
CA TYR A 129 10.46 17.39 -16.21
C TYR A 129 9.52 16.90 -17.32
N TYR A 130 9.61 17.53 -18.49
CA TYR A 130 8.77 17.24 -19.64
C TYR A 130 9.24 15.94 -20.29
N LEU A 131 8.67 14.80 -19.89
CA LEU A 131 8.45 13.59 -20.70
C LEU A 131 7.82 12.46 -19.84
N GLY A 132 6.52 12.53 -19.55
CA GLY A 132 5.82 11.46 -18.81
C GLY A 132 6.17 11.37 -17.32
N ASP A 133 5.69 10.30 -16.68
CA ASP A 133 5.83 10.08 -15.24
C ASP A 133 7.27 9.68 -14.88
N PHE A 134 8.09 10.69 -14.64
CA PHE A 134 9.48 10.59 -14.22
C PHE A 134 9.64 9.68 -12.98
N GLU A 135 8.76 9.84 -12.00
CA GLU A 135 8.87 9.18 -10.69
C GLU A 135 8.70 7.68 -10.84
N SER A 136 7.71 7.24 -11.63
CA SER A 136 7.52 5.82 -11.96
C SER A 136 8.77 5.16 -12.58
N ASN A 137 9.49 5.84 -13.47
CA ASN A 137 10.71 5.28 -14.07
C ASN A 137 11.84 5.21 -13.04
N ALA A 138 11.97 6.23 -12.18
CA ALA A 138 12.96 6.25 -11.11
C ALA A 138 12.70 5.13 -10.09
N PHE A 139 11.45 4.95 -9.66
CA PHE A 139 11.05 3.86 -8.75
C PHE A 139 11.34 2.48 -9.35
N SER A 140 11.01 2.28 -10.63
CA SER A 140 11.33 1.04 -11.36
C SER A 140 12.83 0.76 -11.34
N CYS A 141 13.66 1.75 -11.62
CA CYS A 141 15.11 1.62 -11.60
C CYS A 141 15.64 1.28 -10.21
N ILE A 142 15.12 1.88 -9.15
CA ILE A 142 15.51 1.58 -7.76
C ILE A 142 15.21 0.11 -7.42
N VAL A 143 14.02 -0.38 -7.79
CA VAL A 143 13.61 -1.77 -7.61
C VAL A 143 14.54 -2.71 -8.39
N PHE A 144 14.81 -2.40 -9.66
CA PHE A 144 15.67 -3.24 -10.48
C PHE A 144 17.12 -3.27 -10.01
N ALA A 145 17.65 -2.14 -9.54
CA ALA A 145 18.98 -2.02 -8.98
C ALA A 145 19.19 -2.86 -7.71
N LEU A 146 18.11 -3.32 -7.04
CA LEU A 146 18.20 -4.17 -5.85
C LEU A 146 19.02 -5.45 -6.07
N ARG A 147 19.05 -6.00 -7.29
CA ARG A 147 19.86 -7.20 -7.62
C ARG A 147 21.34 -6.91 -7.86
N ILE A 148 21.68 -5.64 -8.06
CA ILE A 148 23.01 -5.18 -8.48
C ILE A 148 23.70 -4.50 -7.30
N ILE A 149 23.00 -3.59 -6.61
CA ILE A 149 23.48 -2.81 -5.48
C ILE A 149 22.47 -2.93 -4.31
N PRO A 150 22.41 -4.09 -3.65
CA PRO A 150 21.32 -4.40 -2.72
C PRO A 150 21.22 -3.43 -1.54
N GLU A 151 22.36 -3.05 -0.96
CA GLU A 151 22.41 -2.20 0.24
C GLU A 151 21.82 -0.81 -0.03
N ARG A 152 22.28 -0.16 -1.10
CA ARG A 152 21.84 1.19 -1.46
C ARG A 152 20.39 1.22 -1.93
N SER A 153 19.96 0.25 -2.74
CA SER A 153 18.55 0.12 -3.13
C SER A 153 17.64 -0.17 -1.94
N THR A 154 18.07 -1.02 -1.01
CA THR A 154 17.31 -1.31 0.22
C THR A 154 17.10 -0.05 1.05
N TRP A 155 18.17 0.72 1.28
CA TRP A 155 18.08 2.00 1.98
C TRP A 155 17.09 2.94 1.27
N PHE A 156 17.20 3.08 -0.05
CA PHE A 156 16.32 3.97 -0.82
C PHE A 156 14.84 3.56 -0.70
N LEU A 157 14.54 2.27 -0.84
CA LEU A 157 13.19 1.74 -0.71
C LEU A 157 12.63 1.98 0.70
N ARG A 158 13.45 1.80 1.75
CA ARG A 158 13.05 2.11 3.14
C ARG A 158 12.78 3.59 3.36
N VAL A 159 13.57 4.48 2.76
CA VAL A 159 13.34 5.93 2.84
C VAL A 159 12.00 6.30 2.19
N LEU A 160 11.71 5.81 0.99
CA LEU A 160 10.47 6.11 0.27
C LEU A 160 9.22 5.59 0.98
N VAL A 161 9.37 4.51 1.75
CA VAL A 161 8.31 3.92 2.57
C VAL A 161 8.24 4.50 4.01
N GLY A 162 9.10 5.47 4.33
CA GLY A 162 9.15 6.09 5.65
C GLY A 162 9.69 5.19 6.77
N ARG A 163 10.35 4.07 6.45
CA ARG A 163 11.01 3.18 7.43
C ARG A 163 12.40 3.65 7.84
N GLU A 164 13.05 4.40 6.97
CA GLU A 164 14.31 5.09 7.25
C GLU A 164 14.06 6.60 7.23
N ILE A 165 14.48 7.30 8.28
CA ILE A 165 14.22 8.73 8.43
C ILE A 165 15.36 9.55 7.84
N VAL A 166 15.00 10.44 6.92
CA VAL A 166 15.84 11.46 6.33
C VAL A 166 15.17 12.82 6.50
N PRO A 167 15.89 13.95 6.32
CA PRO A 167 15.29 15.28 6.49
C PRO A 167 13.99 15.49 5.69
N THR A 168 13.89 14.90 4.49
CA THR A 168 12.74 15.05 3.58
C THR A 168 11.46 14.37 4.06
N ASN A 169 11.54 13.25 4.81
CA ASN A 169 10.37 12.49 5.26
C ASN A 169 10.18 12.55 6.79
N LYS A 170 11.02 13.33 7.49
CA LYS A 170 10.96 13.47 8.93
C LYS A 170 9.72 14.26 9.33
N LEU A 171 8.94 13.68 10.24
CA LEU A 171 7.84 14.35 10.90
C LEU A 171 8.33 15.03 12.18
N GLU A 172 7.90 16.26 12.38
CA GLU A 172 8.22 17.00 13.60
C GLU A 172 7.30 16.55 14.76
N PRO A 173 7.71 16.66 16.03
CA PRO A 173 6.90 16.20 17.15
C PRO A 173 5.56 16.95 17.28
N THR A 174 5.51 18.18 16.79
CA THR A 174 4.29 19.01 16.80
C THR A 174 4.10 19.73 15.47
N ARG A 175 2.83 19.93 15.08
CA ARG A 175 2.46 20.65 13.87
C ARG A 175 1.30 21.59 14.13
N THR A 176 1.46 22.88 13.82
CA THR A 176 0.36 23.84 13.85
C THR A 176 -0.49 23.73 12.61
N SER A 177 -1.79 23.42 12.76
CA SER A 177 -2.73 23.45 11.62
C SER A 177 -3.40 24.80 11.49
N ARG A 178 -3.51 25.28 10.24
CA ARG A 178 -4.25 26.51 9.87
C ARG A 178 -5.57 26.23 9.15
N PHE A 179 -5.81 24.97 8.80
CA PHE A 179 -6.96 24.54 8.00
C PHE A 179 -8.12 24.02 8.85
N LEU A 180 -7.88 23.76 10.14
CA LEU A 180 -8.93 23.44 11.08
C LEU A 180 -9.75 24.69 11.39
N THR A 181 -11.04 24.49 11.66
CA THR A 181 -11.98 25.54 12.11
C THR A 181 -11.51 26.26 13.37
N ARG A 182 -10.54 25.69 14.10
CA ARG A 182 -9.77 26.33 15.19
C ARG A 182 -8.28 26.05 15.00
N PRO A 183 -7.39 27.07 15.03
CA PRO A 183 -5.95 26.85 15.05
C PRO A 183 -5.57 26.02 16.27
N GLY A 184 -4.80 24.95 16.07
CA GLY A 184 -4.40 24.03 17.14
C GLY A 184 -3.00 23.49 16.92
N VAL A 185 -2.34 23.13 18.02
CA VAL A 185 -1.07 22.38 18.00
C VAL A 185 -1.43 20.90 18.01
N GLY A 186 -1.04 20.19 16.95
CA GLY A 186 -1.19 18.75 16.87
C GLY A 186 0.05 18.07 17.44
N VAL A 187 -0.15 16.98 18.19
CA VAL A 187 0.93 16.13 18.71
C VAL A 187 1.03 14.89 17.83
N LEU A 188 2.25 14.57 17.38
CA LEU A 188 2.47 13.38 16.56
C LEU A 188 2.19 12.11 17.37
N GLU A 189 1.34 11.24 16.83
CA GLU A 189 1.06 9.93 17.42
C GLU A 189 2.25 8.97 17.25
N PRO A 190 2.49 8.06 18.21
CA PRO A 190 3.57 7.10 18.09
C PRO A 190 3.34 6.19 16.87
N PRO A 191 4.35 5.98 16.01
CA PRO A 191 4.21 5.12 14.85
C PRO A 191 4.03 3.66 15.26
N HIS A 192 3.30 2.89 14.45
CA HIS A 192 3.24 1.45 14.61
C HIS A 192 4.65 0.83 14.38
N PRO A 193 5.13 -0.12 15.22
CA PRO A 193 6.50 -0.64 15.12
C PRO A 193 6.87 -1.25 13.75
N GLN A 194 5.87 -1.82 13.06
CA GLN A 194 6.03 -2.42 11.74
C GLN A 194 5.59 -1.49 10.59
N GLY A 195 5.04 -0.32 10.90
CA GLY A 195 4.60 0.68 9.92
C GLY A 195 5.68 1.73 9.62
N PRO A 196 5.31 2.82 8.94
CA PRO A 196 6.20 3.96 8.71
C PRO A 196 6.60 4.64 10.02
N LEU A 197 7.84 5.12 10.09
CA LEU A 197 8.32 6.02 11.13
C LEU A 197 8.13 7.50 10.74
N GLY A 198 8.00 7.79 9.44
CA GLY A 198 7.90 9.14 8.88
C GLY A 198 6.85 9.23 7.76
N GLU A 199 6.95 10.27 6.94
CA GLU A 199 6.10 10.41 5.76
C GLU A 199 6.40 9.32 4.71
N VAL A 200 5.33 8.78 4.12
CA VAL A 200 5.42 7.85 2.99
C VAL A 200 5.25 8.65 1.70
N ASN A 201 6.10 8.40 0.71
CA ASN A 201 5.92 9.01 -0.60
C ASN A 201 4.67 8.41 -1.28
N HIS A 202 3.63 9.24 -1.46
CA HIS A 202 2.34 8.83 -2.00
C HIS A 202 2.46 8.22 -3.41
N GLU A 203 3.20 8.86 -4.32
CA GLU A 203 3.37 8.35 -5.68
C GLU A 203 4.16 7.04 -5.70
N PHE A 204 5.10 6.85 -4.76
CA PHE A 204 5.78 5.57 -4.59
C PHE A 204 4.83 4.48 -4.08
N ARG A 205 3.98 4.75 -3.08
CA ARG A 205 2.98 3.80 -2.60
C ARG A 205 2.06 3.35 -3.73
N LYS A 206 1.52 4.32 -4.45
CA LYS A 206 0.69 4.08 -5.63
C LYS A 206 1.44 3.25 -6.66
N PHE A 207 2.68 3.60 -7.00
CA PHE A 207 3.50 2.83 -7.94
C PHE A 207 3.69 1.37 -7.50
N MET A 208 3.92 1.13 -6.21
CA MET A 208 4.22 -0.20 -5.66
C MET A 208 2.98 -1.08 -5.49
N LEU A 209 1.81 -0.52 -5.19
CA LEU A 209 0.55 -1.25 -4.99
C LEU A 209 -0.29 -1.41 -6.28
N ASN A 210 -0.12 -0.49 -7.23
CA ASN A 210 -0.77 -0.55 -8.55
C ASN A 210 -0.21 -1.71 -9.40
N ARG A 211 -0.88 -2.00 -10.53
CA ARG A 211 -0.60 -3.14 -11.41
C ARG A 211 -0.55 -4.45 -10.65
N ASN A 212 -1.51 -4.62 -9.74
CA ASN A 212 -1.60 -5.80 -8.86
C ASN A 212 -0.30 -6.04 -8.05
N GLY A 213 0.37 -4.97 -7.60
CA GLY A 213 1.59 -5.06 -6.80
C GLY A 213 2.82 -5.61 -7.53
N LEU A 214 2.89 -5.53 -8.86
CA LEU A 214 3.96 -6.15 -9.67
C LEU A 214 5.38 -5.84 -9.18
N PHE A 215 5.68 -4.57 -8.92
CA PHE A 215 7.03 -4.14 -8.49
C PHE A 215 7.32 -4.52 -7.04
N LEU A 216 6.33 -4.44 -6.16
CA LEU A 216 6.47 -4.94 -4.79
C LEU A 216 6.68 -6.45 -4.77
N ASN A 217 6.00 -7.19 -5.66
CA ASN A 217 6.22 -8.61 -5.83
C ASN A 217 7.63 -8.91 -6.36
N ALA A 218 8.14 -8.09 -7.28
CA ALA A 218 9.51 -8.21 -7.75
C ALA A 218 10.53 -8.10 -6.59
N VAL A 219 10.34 -7.14 -5.68
CA VAL A 219 11.13 -7.03 -4.45
C VAL A 219 10.95 -8.26 -3.57
N MET A 220 9.71 -8.71 -3.35
CA MET A 220 9.38 -9.89 -2.54
C MET A 220 10.12 -11.16 -3.04
N LEU A 221 10.14 -11.39 -4.36
CA LEU A 221 10.84 -12.53 -4.96
C LEU A 221 12.37 -12.43 -4.85
N THR A 222 12.92 -11.22 -4.70
CA THR A 222 14.37 -10.98 -4.61
C THR A 222 14.85 -10.97 -3.16
N SER A 223 14.09 -10.35 -2.26
CA SER A 223 14.34 -10.28 -0.83
C SER A 223 13.00 -10.31 -0.08
N PRO A 224 12.52 -11.50 0.34
CA PRO A 224 11.22 -11.64 0.99
C PRO A 224 11.09 -10.80 2.26
N GLN A 225 12.16 -10.72 3.06
CA GLN A 225 12.17 -9.92 4.29
C GLN A 225 11.95 -8.43 4.01
N LEU A 226 12.64 -7.88 3.00
CA LEU A 226 12.43 -6.50 2.57
C LEU A 226 11.04 -6.32 1.96
N GLY A 227 10.57 -7.26 1.13
CA GLY A 227 9.23 -7.19 0.54
C GLY A 227 8.13 -7.12 1.60
N VAL A 228 8.25 -7.89 2.68
CA VAL A 228 7.34 -7.85 3.83
C VAL A 228 7.42 -6.51 4.56
N GLU A 229 8.63 -6.02 4.82
CA GLU A 229 8.85 -4.73 5.47
C GLU A 229 8.24 -3.57 4.67
N LEU A 230 8.49 -3.54 3.35
CA LEU A 230 7.92 -2.53 2.46
C LEU A 230 6.40 -2.65 2.38
N PHE A 231 5.86 -3.86 2.28
CA PHE A 231 4.41 -4.05 2.21
C PHE A 231 3.71 -3.48 3.45
N LEU A 232 4.18 -3.85 4.65
CA LEU A 232 3.63 -3.30 5.90
C LEU A 232 3.84 -1.78 6.00
N GLY A 233 4.99 -1.25 5.59
CA GLY A 233 5.22 0.20 5.53
C GLY A 233 4.31 0.93 4.54
N LEU A 234 3.88 0.28 3.46
CA LEU A 234 2.97 0.88 2.48
C LEU A 234 1.51 0.84 2.92
N THR A 235 1.10 -0.19 3.66
CA THR A 235 -0.30 -0.46 3.99
C THR A 235 -0.71 -0.14 5.43
N ILE A 236 0.24 0.16 6.31
CA ILE A 236 -0.05 0.71 7.65
C ILE A 236 -0.04 2.23 7.55
N GLN A 237 -1.03 2.86 8.19
CA GLN A 237 -1.15 4.31 8.20
C GLN A 237 0.13 4.96 8.78
N PRO A 238 0.69 5.99 8.12
CA PRO A 238 1.81 6.75 8.68
C PRO A 238 1.37 7.50 9.95
N PRO A 239 2.30 7.84 10.86
CA PRO A 239 1.95 8.54 12.09
C PRO A 239 1.31 9.89 11.77
N LEU A 240 0.16 10.15 12.40
CA LEU A 240 -0.66 11.34 12.20
C LEU A 240 -0.53 12.30 13.38
N TYR A 241 -0.88 13.56 13.15
CA TYR A 241 -0.97 14.56 14.21
C TYR A 241 -2.36 14.56 14.82
N ARG A 242 -2.44 14.30 16.12
CA ARG A 242 -3.67 14.41 16.90
C ARG A 242 -3.87 15.84 17.36
N TYR A 243 -5.00 16.44 17.00
CA TYR A 243 -5.35 17.81 17.40
C TYR A 243 -6.43 17.78 18.50
N GLU A 244 -6.20 18.51 19.60
CA GLU A 244 -7.11 18.56 20.76
C GLU A 244 -8.54 19.04 20.42
N SER A 245 -8.71 19.76 19.31
CA SER A 245 -9.98 20.41 18.91
C SER A 245 -10.60 19.82 17.64
N ASP A 246 -10.13 18.67 17.14
CA ASP A 246 -10.66 18.04 15.92
C ASP A 246 -11.41 16.73 16.20
N PRO A 247 -12.64 16.80 16.74
CA PRO A 247 -13.48 15.63 16.94
C PRO A 247 -13.97 15.02 15.62
N ASP A 248 -13.80 15.67 14.46
CA ASP A 248 -14.36 15.21 13.18
C ASP A 248 -13.42 14.32 12.36
N SER A 249 -12.17 14.15 12.80
CA SER A 249 -11.17 13.36 12.10
C SER A 249 -11.39 11.84 12.18
N ASP A 250 -11.87 11.33 13.32
CA ASP A 250 -11.83 9.87 13.61
C ASP A 250 -12.88 9.03 12.86
N TRP A 251 -14.09 9.53 12.60
CA TRP A 251 -15.15 8.71 11.99
C TRP A 251 -15.09 8.66 10.46
N ARG A 252 -14.30 9.54 9.83
CA ARG A 252 -14.08 9.55 8.38
C ARG A 252 -12.92 8.67 7.94
N ASP A 253 -12.16 8.12 8.89
CA ASP A 253 -11.10 7.15 8.61
C ASP A 253 -11.71 5.82 8.19
N GLN A 254 -11.99 5.70 6.88
CA GLN A 254 -12.52 4.47 6.28
C GLN A 254 -11.48 3.37 6.18
N ASP A 255 -10.20 3.68 6.37
CA ASP A 255 -9.10 2.74 6.25
C ASP A 255 -8.67 2.15 7.59
N LEU A 256 -9.24 2.59 8.71
CA LEU A 256 -9.09 1.99 10.04
C LEU A 256 -7.60 1.80 10.41
N GLY A 257 -6.77 2.82 10.24
CA GLY A 257 -5.33 2.72 10.55
C GLY A 257 -4.52 1.87 9.55
N THR A 258 -5.16 1.41 8.47
CA THR A 258 -4.48 0.97 7.25
C THR A 258 -4.45 2.08 6.21
N GLU A 259 -3.80 1.82 5.08
CA GLU A 259 -3.59 2.81 4.03
C GLU A 259 -3.40 2.11 2.68
N GLY A 260 -3.55 2.86 1.58
CA GLY A 260 -3.33 2.34 0.23
C GLY A 260 -4.54 1.64 -0.39
N SER A 261 -5.71 1.70 0.27
CA SER A 261 -6.98 1.20 -0.28
C SER A 261 -7.32 1.79 -1.66
N ASP A 262 -6.98 3.05 -1.89
CA ASP A 262 -7.23 3.74 -3.17
C ASP A 262 -6.10 3.58 -4.20
N ASP A 263 -4.95 3.04 -3.76
CA ASP A 263 -3.75 2.82 -4.57
C ASP A 263 -3.73 1.45 -5.25
N ILE A 264 -4.52 0.51 -4.74
CA ILE A 264 -4.72 -0.80 -5.34
C ILE A 264 -5.66 -0.63 -6.55
N ASP A 265 -5.18 -1.02 -7.72
CA ASP A 265 -5.95 -1.02 -8.96
C ASP A 265 -6.89 -2.21 -9.09
N VAL A 266 -6.60 -3.30 -8.35
CA VAL A 266 -7.33 -4.55 -8.39
C VAL A 266 -7.63 -5.05 -6.97
N CYS A 267 -8.85 -4.83 -6.46
CA CYS A 267 -9.34 -5.55 -5.28
C CYS A 267 -9.93 -6.90 -5.71
N THR A 268 -9.08 -7.91 -5.88
CA THR A 268 -9.51 -9.26 -6.28
C THR A 268 -8.88 -10.33 -5.39
N PHE A 269 -9.35 -11.56 -5.54
CA PHE A 269 -8.77 -12.76 -4.92
C PHE A 269 -7.43 -13.19 -5.55
N LYS A 270 -6.84 -12.38 -6.45
CA LYS A 270 -5.61 -12.66 -7.18
C LYS A 270 -4.50 -11.66 -6.87
N PHE A 271 -4.46 -11.13 -5.64
CA PHE A 271 -3.43 -10.16 -5.28
C PHE A 271 -2.04 -10.80 -5.36
N LEU A 272 -1.25 -10.43 -6.39
CA LEU A 272 -0.06 -11.18 -6.81
C LEU A 272 0.98 -11.26 -5.70
N LEU A 273 1.15 -10.17 -4.96
CA LEU A 273 2.09 -10.09 -3.84
C LEU A 273 1.76 -11.14 -2.76
N LEU A 274 0.50 -11.19 -2.32
CA LEU A 274 0.11 -12.11 -1.27
C LEU A 274 0.19 -13.56 -1.77
N LEU A 275 -0.23 -13.83 -3.01
CA LEU A 275 -0.11 -15.17 -3.60
C LEU A 275 1.34 -15.65 -3.66
N SER A 276 2.26 -14.82 -4.13
CA SER A 276 3.68 -15.16 -4.21
C SER A 276 4.27 -15.40 -2.82
N LEU A 277 3.87 -14.61 -1.82
CA LEU A 277 4.30 -14.82 -0.45
C LEU A 277 3.70 -16.09 0.18
N LEU A 278 2.43 -16.41 -0.11
CA LEU A 278 1.79 -17.65 0.33
C LEU A 278 2.48 -18.89 -0.26
N GLU A 279 3.00 -18.79 -1.48
CA GLU A 279 3.82 -19.83 -2.12
C GLU A 279 5.21 -19.97 -1.48
N ILE A 280 5.87 -18.85 -1.16
CA ILE A 280 7.23 -18.83 -0.58
C ILE A 280 7.20 -19.23 0.90
N ASN A 281 6.34 -18.58 1.68
CA ASN A 281 6.22 -18.73 3.12
C ASN A 281 4.79 -18.41 3.59
N GLU A 282 3.96 -19.46 3.58
CA GLU A 282 2.55 -19.40 3.96
C GLU A 282 2.31 -18.82 5.37
N GLU A 283 3.15 -19.16 6.34
CA GLU A 283 3.00 -18.69 7.73
C GLU A 283 3.25 -17.19 7.85
N VAL A 284 4.29 -16.69 7.16
CA VAL A 284 4.58 -15.24 7.14
C VAL A 284 3.47 -14.47 6.41
N ALA A 285 2.94 -14.99 5.30
CA ALA A 285 1.81 -14.37 4.61
C ALA A 285 0.57 -14.25 5.52
N ILE A 286 0.20 -15.35 6.20
CA ILE A 286 -0.95 -15.37 7.12
C ILE A 286 -0.73 -14.41 8.29
N CYS A 287 0.50 -14.35 8.83
CA CYS A 287 0.86 -13.41 9.90
C CYS A 287 0.63 -11.95 9.48
N ILE A 288 1.06 -11.56 8.27
CA ILE A 288 0.87 -10.20 7.75
C ILE A 288 -0.60 -9.84 7.60
N VAL A 289 -1.40 -10.74 7.02
CA VAL A 289 -2.85 -10.52 6.88
C VAL A 289 -3.48 -10.34 8.27
N ASN A 290 -3.07 -11.16 9.25
CA ASN A 290 -3.55 -11.00 10.62
C ASN A 290 -3.11 -9.68 11.25
N THR A 291 -1.85 -9.25 11.07
CA THR A 291 -1.35 -7.96 11.57
C THR A 291 -2.19 -6.79 11.06
N LEU A 292 -2.49 -6.75 9.77
CA LEU A 292 -3.32 -5.69 9.21
C LEU A 292 -4.76 -5.77 9.72
N CYS A 293 -5.31 -6.98 9.86
CA CYS A 293 -6.62 -7.18 10.49
C CYS A 293 -6.64 -6.71 11.94
N GLN A 294 -5.57 -6.94 12.72
CA GLN A 294 -5.46 -6.53 14.13
C GLN A 294 -5.46 -4.99 14.23
N ILE A 295 -4.66 -4.32 13.40
CA ILE A 295 -4.59 -2.85 13.35
C ILE A 295 -5.99 -2.28 13.06
N ALA A 296 -6.64 -2.77 11.99
CA ALA A 296 -7.98 -2.30 11.65
C ALA A 296 -9.04 -2.63 12.71
N THR A 297 -8.94 -3.80 13.33
CA THR A 297 -9.87 -4.19 14.41
C THR A 297 -9.71 -3.28 15.62
N HIS A 298 -8.47 -2.95 15.99
CA HIS A 298 -8.18 -2.04 17.09
C HIS A 298 -8.69 -0.63 16.81
N ARG A 299 -8.41 -0.10 15.60
CA ARG A 299 -8.88 1.22 15.20
C ARG A 299 -10.41 1.30 15.12
N ASN A 300 -11.06 0.26 14.60
CA ASN A 300 -12.52 0.17 14.60
C ASN A 300 -13.09 0.25 16.02
N TYR A 301 -12.48 -0.48 16.96
CA TYR A 301 -12.88 -0.45 18.37
C TYR A 301 -12.74 0.96 18.98
N GLU A 302 -11.61 1.64 18.75
CA GLU A 302 -11.41 3.02 19.21
C GLU A 302 -12.49 3.97 18.66
N ILE A 303 -12.79 3.86 17.36
CA ILE A 303 -13.83 4.68 16.71
C ILE A 303 -15.19 4.39 17.33
N CYS A 304 -15.57 3.12 17.50
CA CYS A 304 -16.83 2.73 18.13
C CYS A 304 -16.95 3.24 19.57
N GLU A 305 -15.91 3.10 20.41
CA GLU A 305 -15.93 3.61 21.78
C GLU A 305 -16.09 5.13 21.83
N ASN A 306 -15.37 5.85 20.97
CA ASN A 306 -15.48 7.30 20.87
C ASN A 306 -16.89 7.74 20.45
N LEU A 307 -17.54 7.00 19.54
CA LEU A 307 -18.91 7.26 19.11
C LEU A 307 -19.92 7.00 20.24
N ASP A 308 -19.76 5.92 21.00
CA ASP A 308 -20.62 5.59 22.15
C ASP A 308 -20.50 6.66 23.24
N GLN A 309 -19.27 7.12 23.56
CA GLN A 309 -19.05 8.20 24.53
C GLN A 309 -19.74 9.50 24.10
N ARG A 310 -19.64 9.90 22.83
CA ARG A 310 -20.30 11.12 22.31
C ARG A 310 -21.81 11.03 22.42
N ARG A 311 -22.39 9.85 22.18
CA ARG A 311 -23.83 9.63 22.27
C ARG A 311 -24.34 9.77 23.72
N THR A 312 -23.58 9.30 24.71
CA THR A 312 -23.94 9.52 26.13
C THR A 312 -23.92 11.00 26.54
N GLN A 313 -23.26 11.86 25.74
CA GLN A 313 -23.14 13.29 26.00
C GLN A 313 -24.09 14.16 25.15
N SER A 314 -24.69 13.63 24.07
CA SER A 314 -25.63 14.37 23.20
C SER A 314 -27.04 13.76 23.24
N GLU A 315 -27.98 14.43 23.89
CA GLU A 315 -29.38 13.96 24.00
C GLU A 315 -30.27 14.27 22.77
N GLU A 316 -29.82 14.92 21.68
CA GLU A 316 -30.78 15.65 20.82
C GLU A 316 -30.80 15.45 19.28
N ASN A 317 -30.15 14.45 18.65
CA ASN A 317 -30.30 14.26 17.19
C ASN A 317 -30.75 12.86 16.74
N SER A 318 -32.05 12.74 16.46
CA SER A 318 -32.78 11.51 16.07
C SER A 318 -32.31 10.85 14.77
N GLU A 319 -31.82 11.62 13.78
CA GLU A 319 -31.39 11.06 12.49
C GLU A 319 -29.98 10.45 12.53
N VAL A 320 -29.07 11.02 13.32
CA VAL A 320 -27.70 10.50 13.55
C VAL A 320 -27.75 9.22 14.39
N SER A 321 -28.73 9.11 15.30
CA SER A 321 -28.98 7.94 16.13
C SER A 321 -29.24 6.65 15.32
N ASN A 322 -29.99 6.72 14.22
CA ASN A 322 -30.33 5.54 13.41
C ASN A 322 -29.15 5.02 12.57
N LEU A 323 -28.27 5.91 12.09
CA LEU A 323 -27.05 5.52 11.39
C LEU A 323 -26.06 4.88 12.38
N LEU A 324 -25.93 5.45 13.58
CA LEU A 324 -25.09 4.95 14.68
C LEU A 324 -25.58 3.63 15.26
N ASP A 325 -26.90 3.38 15.34
CA ASP A 325 -27.43 2.10 15.82
C ASP A 325 -27.01 0.93 14.94
N SER A 326 -26.79 1.17 13.64
CA SER A 326 -26.24 0.14 12.75
C SER A 326 -24.77 -0.15 13.00
N LEU A 327 -24.02 0.76 13.65
CA LEU A 327 -22.59 0.69 13.97
C LEU A 327 -22.29 0.13 15.36
N ARG A 328 -23.34 -0.13 16.17
CA ARG A 328 -23.18 -0.70 17.50
C ARG A 328 -22.70 -2.14 17.39
N ALA A 329 -21.56 -2.42 18.01
CA ALA A 329 -21.03 -3.75 18.09
C ALA A 329 -21.73 -4.55 19.20
N ASP A 330 -22.23 -5.74 18.85
CA ASP A 330 -22.92 -6.63 19.80
C ASP A 330 -21.95 -7.13 20.89
N THR A 331 -20.69 -7.38 20.49
CA THR A 331 -19.56 -7.89 21.28
C THR A 331 -18.28 -7.67 20.47
N HIS A 332 -17.12 -7.48 21.11
CA HIS A 332 -15.84 -7.23 20.43
C HIS A 332 -14.83 -8.39 20.51
N GLU A 333 -15.25 -9.50 21.10
CA GLU A 333 -14.45 -10.71 21.18
C GLU A 333 -15.29 -11.95 20.96
N LEU A 334 -14.65 -12.98 20.41
CA LEU A 334 -15.17 -14.31 20.20
C LEU A 334 -14.19 -15.33 20.79
N THR A 335 -14.67 -16.33 21.51
CA THR A 335 -13.80 -17.41 22.02
C THR A 335 -14.08 -18.72 21.28
N LEU A 336 -13.01 -19.40 20.84
CA LEU A 336 -13.04 -20.76 20.29
C LEU A 336 -12.23 -21.72 21.16
N ILE A 337 -12.59 -23.01 21.16
CA ILE A 337 -11.79 -24.08 21.75
C ILE A 337 -10.85 -24.64 20.67
N ILE A 338 -9.55 -24.34 20.77
CA ILE A 338 -8.50 -24.82 19.85
C ILE A 338 -7.50 -25.65 20.66
N ASN A 339 -7.28 -26.90 20.25
CA ASN A 339 -6.40 -27.85 20.95
C ASN A 339 -6.70 -27.97 22.45
N GLY A 340 -7.98 -27.89 22.84
CA GLY A 340 -8.42 -27.94 24.24
C GLY A 340 -8.23 -26.65 25.03
N THR A 341 -7.80 -25.57 24.39
CA THR A 341 -7.58 -24.26 25.02
C THR A 341 -8.58 -23.23 24.50
N ASN A 342 -9.06 -22.35 25.38
CA ASN A 342 -9.89 -21.22 24.99
C ASN A 342 -9.01 -20.14 24.37
N LYS A 343 -9.13 -19.93 23.07
CA LYS A 343 -8.45 -18.86 22.34
C LYS A 343 -9.44 -17.76 22.00
N LYS A 344 -9.06 -16.52 22.31
CA LYS A 344 -9.84 -15.32 22.00
C LYS A 344 -9.48 -14.78 20.61
N PHE A 345 -10.49 -14.29 19.91
CA PHE A 345 -10.40 -13.60 18.65
C PHE A 345 -11.08 -12.23 18.79
N GLN A 346 -10.39 -11.17 18.41
CA GLN A 346 -10.84 -9.79 18.49
C GLN A 346 -11.65 -9.41 17.24
N GLY A 347 -12.68 -8.60 17.44
CA GLY A 347 -13.53 -8.09 16.38
C GLY A 347 -15.00 -8.35 16.66
N GLU A 348 -15.84 -7.62 15.93
CA GLU A 348 -17.28 -7.70 16.05
C GLU A 348 -17.89 -8.58 14.95
N ARG A 349 -19.21 -8.77 15.00
CA ARG A 349 -19.95 -9.54 14.01
C ARG A 349 -19.71 -9.06 12.58
N LYS A 350 -19.53 -7.76 12.34
CA LYS A 350 -19.25 -7.21 10.99
C LYS A 350 -17.84 -7.53 10.50
N THR A 351 -16.88 -7.57 11.41
CA THR A 351 -15.48 -7.96 11.13
C THR A 351 -15.42 -9.34 10.49
N LEU A 352 -16.33 -10.25 10.86
CA LEU A 352 -16.48 -11.59 10.26
C LEU A 352 -16.74 -11.56 8.75
N TYR A 353 -17.25 -10.46 8.22
CA TYR A 353 -17.65 -10.31 6.82
C TYR A 353 -16.76 -9.34 6.04
N TRP A 354 -15.61 -8.91 6.58
CA TRP A 354 -14.69 -8.00 5.89
C TRP A 354 -14.16 -8.56 4.58
N HIS A 355 -14.01 -9.89 4.44
CA HIS A 355 -13.66 -10.54 3.17
C HIS A 355 -14.79 -10.50 2.11
N ARG A 356 -15.98 -10.03 2.48
CA ARG A 356 -17.14 -9.84 1.59
C ARG A 356 -17.46 -8.37 1.33
N ASN A 357 -16.46 -7.50 1.51
CA ASN A 357 -16.57 -6.06 1.36
C ASN A 357 -17.66 -5.44 2.24
N CYS A 358 -17.88 -5.98 3.45
CA CYS A 358 -18.84 -5.42 4.40
C CYS A 358 -18.60 -3.90 4.56
N PRO A 359 -19.64 -3.05 4.66
CA PRO A 359 -19.46 -1.62 4.82
C PRO A 359 -18.45 -1.30 5.93
N LEU A 360 -17.55 -0.35 5.67
CA LEU A 360 -16.44 0.05 6.55
C LEU A 360 -15.28 -0.96 6.65
N SER A 361 -15.23 -2.01 5.83
CA SER A 361 -14.01 -2.80 5.69
C SER A 361 -12.97 -2.03 4.85
N PRO A 362 -11.71 -1.88 5.32
CA PRO A 362 -10.65 -1.29 4.51
C PRO A 362 -10.43 -2.14 3.25
N LYS A 363 -10.34 -1.50 2.08
CA LYS A 363 -10.29 -2.22 0.80
C LYS A 363 -9.06 -3.11 0.68
N ILE A 364 -7.92 -2.65 1.21
CA ILE A 364 -6.70 -3.46 1.28
C ILE A 364 -6.93 -4.75 2.08
N ILE A 365 -7.59 -4.68 3.24
CA ILE A 365 -7.90 -5.85 4.07
C ILE A 365 -8.87 -6.78 3.33
N ASN A 366 -9.91 -6.22 2.72
CA ASN A 366 -10.85 -7.01 1.91
C ASN A 366 -10.10 -7.79 0.81
N CYS A 367 -9.23 -7.12 0.04
CA CYS A 367 -8.41 -7.71 -1.02
C CYS A 367 -7.55 -8.88 -0.51
N LEU A 368 -6.87 -8.68 0.63
CA LEU A 368 -6.00 -9.70 1.22
C LEU A 368 -6.79 -10.90 1.73
N LEU A 369 -7.91 -10.68 2.41
CA LEU A 369 -8.75 -11.78 2.92
C LEU A 369 -9.39 -12.57 1.76
N MET A 370 -9.83 -11.89 0.71
CA MET A 370 -10.35 -12.55 -0.50
C MET A 370 -9.27 -13.38 -1.20
N THR A 371 -8.04 -12.85 -1.29
CA THR A 371 -6.91 -13.56 -1.88
C THR A 371 -6.53 -14.78 -1.04
N LEU A 372 -6.51 -14.65 0.29
CA LEU A 372 -6.31 -15.77 1.20
C LEU A 372 -7.39 -16.84 1.03
N GLU A 373 -8.65 -16.43 0.91
CA GLU A 373 -9.76 -17.36 0.66
C GLU A 373 -9.59 -18.12 -0.66
N GLY A 374 -9.31 -17.41 -1.76
CA GLY A 374 -9.04 -18.03 -3.06
C GLY A 374 -7.85 -19.00 -3.03
N TRP A 375 -6.79 -18.64 -2.31
CA TRP A 375 -5.62 -19.50 -2.10
C TRP A 375 -5.97 -20.79 -1.36
N ILE A 376 -6.77 -20.71 -0.30
CA ILE A 376 -7.24 -21.87 0.48
C ILE A 376 -8.05 -22.83 -0.41
N TYR A 377 -8.90 -22.31 -1.31
CA TYR A 377 -9.62 -23.17 -2.26
C TYR A 377 -8.71 -23.84 -3.28
N SER A 378 -7.60 -23.21 -3.64
CA SER A 378 -6.65 -23.74 -4.62
C SER A 378 -5.73 -24.86 -4.08
N ARG A 379 -5.84 -25.21 -2.79
CA ARG A 379 -4.94 -26.18 -2.16
C ARG A 379 -5.06 -27.56 -2.82
N PRO A 380 -3.95 -28.17 -3.26
CA PRO A 380 -4.01 -29.34 -4.15
C PRO A 380 -4.37 -30.65 -3.42
N THR A 381 -4.32 -30.67 -2.10
CA THR A 381 -4.58 -31.86 -1.28
C THR A 381 -5.24 -31.48 0.03
N LYS A 382 -6.10 -32.35 0.58
CA LYS A 382 -6.74 -32.16 1.88
C LYS A 382 -5.74 -31.91 3.02
N SER A 383 -4.61 -32.62 3.07
CA SER A 383 -3.60 -32.41 4.12
C SER A 383 -2.97 -31.00 4.08
N LYS A 384 -2.68 -30.48 2.89
CA LYS A 384 -2.20 -29.10 2.70
C LYS A 384 -3.25 -28.04 3.05
N LEU A 385 -4.53 -28.33 2.83
CA LEU A 385 -5.64 -27.47 3.25
C LEU A 385 -5.76 -27.45 4.78
N GLU A 386 -5.79 -28.62 5.41
CA GLU A 386 -5.88 -28.75 6.87
C GLU A 386 -4.69 -28.10 7.58
N ARG A 387 -3.49 -28.16 6.99
CA ARG A 387 -2.33 -27.40 7.46
C ARG A 387 -2.59 -25.90 7.43
N SER A 388 -3.07 -25.35 6.31
CA SER A 388 -3.39 -23.91 6.18
C SER A 388 -4.42 -23.47 7.22
N VAL A 389 -5.48 -24.26 7.40
CA VAL A 389 -6.51 -24.03 8.43
C VAL A 389 -5.88 -24.01 9.83
N SER A 390 -5.01 -24.97 10.14
CA SER A 390 -4.32 -25.03 11.43
C SER A 390 -3.43 -23.81 11.66
N VAL A 391 -2.69 -23.35 10.65
CA VAL A 391 -1.86 -22.14 10.74
C VAL A 391 -2.72 -20.92 11.06
N ILE A 392 -3.83 -20.72 10.34
CA ILE A 392 -4.75 -19.60 10.57
C ILE A 392 -5.32 -19.65 12.00
N LEU A 393 -5.86 -20.80 12.42
CA LEU A 393 -6.44 -20.93 13.76
C LEU A 393 -5.41 -20.71 14.88
N ASN A 394 -4.16 -21.13 14.68
CA ASN A 394 -3.11 -21.02 15.69
C ASN A 394 -2.43 -19.64 15.72
N GLN A 395 -2.24 -18.99 14.56
CA GLN A 395 -1.49 -17.74 14.47
C GLN A 395 -2.36 -16.48 14.43
N SER A 396 -3.61 -16.60 14.00
CA SER A 396 -4.53 -15.46 13.92
C SER A 396 -5.34 -15.29 15.19
N ASP A 397 -5.73 -14.07 15.50
CA ASP A 397 -6.51 -13.69 16.68
C ASP A 397 -7.56 -12.64 16.34
N THR A 398 -7.95 -12.54 15.07
CA THR A 398 -8.99 -11.63 14.59
C THR A 398 -10.17 -12.40 14.03
N VAL A 399 -11.38 -11.88 14.26
CA VAL A 399 -12.63 -12.44 13.73
C VAL A 399 -12.65 -12.39 12.20
N ALA A 400 -11.97 -11.42 11.57
CA ALA A 400 -11.86 -11.32 10.12
C ALA A 400 -11.26 -12.59 9.49
N MET A 401 -10.23 -13.15 10.13
CA MET A 401 -9.60 -14.41 9.69
C MET A 401 -10.54 -15.61 9.85
N LEU A 402 -11.41 -15.60 10.87
CA LEU A 402 -12.44 -16.62 11.03
C LEU A 402 -13.51 -16.55 9.93
N GLY A 403 -13.80 -15.36 9.40
CA GLY A 403 -14.75 -15.17 8.29
C GLY A 403 -14.39 -15.96 7.03
N VAL A 404 -13.09 -16.00 6.73
CA VAL A 404 -12.52 -16.81 5.64
C VAL A 404 -12.76 -18.31 5.90
N LEU A 405 -12.47 -18.78 7.13
CA LEU A 405 -12.66 -20.18 7.52
C LEU A 405 -14.13 -20.61 7.56
N VAL A 406 -15.04 -19.71 7.97
CA VAL A 406 -16.49 -19.94 7.92
C VAL A 406 -16.92 -20.14 6.47
N THR A 407 -16.41 -19.34 5.54
CA THR A 407 -16.76 -19.49 4.12
C THR A 407 -16.20 -20.78 3.53
N LEU A 408 -15.02 -21.22 3.97
CA LEU A 408 -14.51 -22.55 3.67
C LEU A 408 -15.41 -23.67 4.19
N ALA A 409 -15.94 -23.55 5.42
CA ALA A 409 -16.87 -24.53 5.98
C ALA A 409 -18.17 -24.65 5.16
N LYS A 410 -18.65 -23.55 4.58
CA LYS A 410 -19.80 -23.55 3.67
C LYS A 410 -19.51 -24.26 2.34
N CYS A 411 -18.26 -24.17 1.87
CA CYS A 411 -17.81 -24.85 0.66
C CYS A 411 -17.69 -26.36 0.87
N ASP A 412 -17.12 -26.79 2.00
CA ASP A 412 -16.99 -28.20 2.39
C ASP A 412 -17.35 -28.42 3.87
N PHE A 413 -18.62 -28.79 4.10
CA PHE A 413 -19.17 -29.06 5.42
C PHE A 413 -18.45 -30.20 6.15
N SER A 414 -17.80 -31.12 5.44
CA SER A 414 -17.10 -32.25 6.09
C SER A 414 -15.93 -31.79 6.96
N LEU A 415 -15.40 -30.58 6.70
CA LEU A 415 -14.32 -29.98 7.47
C LEU A 415 -14.75 -29.59 8.90
N LEU A 416 -16.05 -29.34 9.14
CA LEU A 416 -16.57 -29.05 10.48
C LEU A 416 -16.46 -30.23 11.45
N SER A 417 -16.35 -31.46 10.91
CA SER A 417 -16.05 -32.66 11.72
C SER A 417 -14.55 -32.91 11.89
N GLY A 418 -13.69 -32.06 11.30
CA GLY A 418 -12.24 -32.20 11.28
C GLY A 418 -11.53 -30.90 11.61
N ALA A 419 -10.73 -30.37 10.69
CA ALA A 419 -9.88 -29.20 10.93
C ALA A 419 -10.64 -27.91 11.29
N LEU A 420 -11.93 -27.79 10.94
CA LEU A 420 -12.79 -26.65 11.29
C LEU A 420 -13.72 -26.92 12.47
N LEU A 421 -13.58 -28.04 13.18
CA LEU A 421 -14.32 -28.32 14.42
C LEU A 421 -14.25 -27.16 15.44
N PRO A 422 -13.14 -26.42 15.60
CA PRO A 422 -13.12 -25.27 16.50
C PRO A 422 -14.20 -24.22 16.22
N LEU A 423 -14.68 -24.06 14.98
CA LEU A 423 -15.72 -23.07 14.67
C LEU A 423 -17.06 -23.39 15.35
N VAL A 424 -17.41 -24.67 15.53
CA VAL A 424 -18.67 -25.06 16.18
C VAL A 424 -18.62 -25.00 17.71
N SER A 425 -17.44 -24.73 18.29
CA SER A 425 -17.26 -24.63 19.75
C SER A 425 -17.82 -23.33 20.35
N SER A 426 -18.16 -22.35 19.52
CA SER A 426 -18.59 -21.02 19.96
C SER A 426 -20.05 -20.76 19.64
N LEU A 427 -20.90 -20.76 20.67
CA LEU A 427 -22.31 -20.42 20.54
C LEU A 427 -22.50 -19.01 19.95
N GLN A 428 -21.64 -18.07 20.34
CA GLN A 428 -21.67 -16.70 19.83
C GLN A 428 -21.42 -16.63 18.33
N LEU A 429 -20.47 -17.43 17.80
CA LEU A 429 -20.23 -17.51 16.37
C LEU A 429 -21.46 -18.05 15.65
N LEU A 430 -22.07 -19.11 16.19
CA LEU A 430 -23.28 -19.69 15.61
C LEU A 430 -24.42 -18.67 15.56
N ILE A 431 -24.65 -17.92 16.65
CA ILE A 431 -25.64 -16.83 16.70
C ILE A 431 -25.31 -15.75 15.66
N TRP A 432 -24.04 -15.35 15.52
CA TRP A 432 -23.63 -14.35 14.53
C TRP A 432 -23.91 -14.76 13.09
N LEU A 433 -23.86 -16.06 12.80
CA LEU A 433 -24.19 -16.63 11.49
C LEU A 433 -25.71 -16.61 11.22
N GLU A 434 -26.57 -16.65 12.23
CA GLU A 434 -28.04 -16.52 12.05
C GLU A 434 -28.43 -15.13 11.52
N PHE A 435 -27.65 -14.11 11.87
CA PHE A 435 -27.84 -12.74 11.39
C PHE A 435 -27.26 -12.50 9.99
N GLU A 436 -26.67 -13.53 9.38
CA GLU A 436 -26.18 -13.45 8.01
C GLU A 436 -27.37 -13.31 7.05
N LYS A 437 -27.51 -12.13 6.45
CA LYS A 437 -28.54 -11.86 5.43
C LYS A 437 -28.08 -12.39 4.07
N THR A 438 -28.02 -13.71 3.96
CA THR A 438 -27.52 -14.46 2.79
C THR A 438 -28.30 -14.13 1.50
N ASP A 439 -29.59 -13.81 1.61
CA ASP A 439 -30.50 -13.57 0.48
C ASP A 439 -30.56 -12.10 0.00
N GLN A 440 -29.94 -11.15 0.71
CA GLN A 440 -29.93 -9.74 0.27
C GLN A 440 -28.77 -9.41 -0.65
N GLY A 441 -27.99 -10.40 -1.09
CA GLY A 441 -26.83 -10.18 -1.93
C GLY A 441 -25.88 -9.20 -1.25
N GLN A 442 -25.12 -9.69 -0.26
CA GLN A 442 -23.96 -8.98 0.29
C GLN A 442 -22.84 -8.83 -0.77
N ASN A 443 -23.21 -8.30 -1.94
CA ASN A 443 -22.39 -7.80 -3.03
C ASN A 443 -21.96 -6.38 -2.68
N TYR A 444 -21.54 -6.13 -1.44
CA TYR A 444 -21.27 -4.78 -0.96
C TYR A 444 -20.10 -4.08 -1.71
N GLY A 445 -19.46 -4.73 -2.68
CA GLY A 445 -18.30 -4.20 -3.42
C GLY A 445 -18.44 -4.08 -4.94
N PHE A 446 -19.63 -4.28 -5.52
CA PHE A 446 -19.77 -4.09 -6.98
C PHE A 446 -20.12 -2.67 -7.42
N ASP A 447 -20.64 -1.84 -6.52
CA ASP A 447 -21.10 -0.49 -6.85
C ASP A 447 -20.02 0.60 -6.73
N ASP A 448 -18.80 0.25 -6.28
CA ASP A 448 -17.76 1.24 -6.04
C ASP A 448 -17.03 1.66 -7.33
N ILE A 449 -16.60 2.92 -7.35
CA ILE A 449 -15.88 3.60 -8.44
C ILE A 449 -14.62 2.82 -8.88
N GLY A 450 -14.06 1.99 -7.98
CA GLY A 450 -12.92 1.10 -8.23
C GLY A 450 -13.19 -0.01 -9.27
N ALA A 451 -14.40 -0.58 -9.33
CA ALA A 451 -14.71 -1.65 -10.29
C ALA A 451 -14.71 -1.16 -11.75
N ARG A 452 -14.76 0.16 -11.99
CA ARG A 452 -14.62 0.77 -13.32
C ARG A 452 -13.18 0.85 -13.81
N LYS A 453 -12.19 0.72 -12.91
CA LYS A 453 -10.76 0.70 -13.26
C LYS A 453 -10.30 -0.69 -13.73
N LEU A 454 -11.06 -1.74 -13.38
CA LEU A 454 -10.79 -3.13 -13.77
C LEU A 454 -11.03 -3.36 -15.28
N SER A 455 -10.29 -4.32 -15.84
CA SER A 455 -10.63 -4.87 -17.16
C SER A 455 -12.02 -5.54 -17.11
N ARG A 456 -12.63 -5.77 -18.28
CA ARG A 456 -13.94 -6.45 -18.33
C ARG A 456 -13.84 -7.88 -17.81
N GLU A 457 -12.71 -8.52 -18.10
CA GLU A 457 -12.35 -9.86 -17.69
C GLU A 457 -12.20 -9.94 -16.16
N ASP A 458 -11.38 -9.08 -15.56
CA ASP A 458 -11.16 -9.07 -14.09
C ASP A 458 -12.46 -8.80 -13.33
N ARG A 459 -13.29 -7.90 -13.87
CA ARG A 459 -14.60 -7.59 -13.29
C ARG A 459 -15.54 -8.79 -13.35
N GLN A 460 -15.52 -9.54 -14.45
CA GLN A 460 -16.34 -10.74 -14.60
C GLN A 460 -15.88 -11.86 -13.67
N GLU A 461 -14.57 -12.09 -13.55
CA GLU A 461 -14.04 -13.07 -12.60
C GLU A 461 -14.37 -12.70 -11.15
N LEU A 462 -14.30 -11.42 -10.80
CA LEU A 462 -14.69 -10.94 -9.46
C LEU A 462 -16.19 -11.13 -9.20
N LEU A 463 -17.04 -10.93 -10.21
CA LEU A 463 -18.48 -11.25 -10.12
C LEU A 463 -18.67 -12.74 -9.85
N GLU A 464 -18.03 -13.59 -10.65
CA GLU A 464 -18.14 -15.04 -10.53
C GLU A 464 -17.69 -15.53 -9.15
N PHE A 465 -16.57 -15.01 -8.65
CA PHE A 465 -16.06 -15.33 -7.32
C PHE A 465 -17.05 -14.93 -6.21
N ASN A 466 -17.67 -13.76 -6.30
CA ASN A 466 -18.69 -13.34 -5.33
C ASN A 466 -20.01 -14.12 -5.47
N GLN A 467 -20.29 -14.67 -6.65
CA GLN A 467 -21.51 -15.42 -6.94
C GLN A 467 -21.39 -16.94 -6.71
N LEU A 468 -20.24 -17.42 -6.22
CA LEU A 468 -20.04 -18.84 -5.88
C LEU A 468 -21.19 -19.35 -5.00
N SER A 469 -21.75 -20.50 -5.36
CA SER A 469 -23.00 -21.01 -4.80
C SER A 469 -22.96 -21.16 -3.28
N TYR A 470 -21.84 -21.65 -2.74
CA TYR A 470 -21.64 -21.84 -1.31
C TYR A 470 -21.55 -20.56 -0.49
N ARG A 471 -21.22 -19.41 -1.12
CA ARG A 471 -21.27 -18.11 -0.44
C ARG A 471 -22.69 -17.67 -0.11
N ARG A 472 -23.69 -18.29 -0.76
CA ARG A 472 -25.12 -18.09 -0.53
C ARG A 472 -25.75 -19.19 0.34
N ILE A 473 -24.97 -20.11 0.86
CA ILE A 473 -25.47 -21.17 1.74
C ILE A 473 -25.40 -20.66 3.18
N ASP A 474 -26.45 -20.92 3.94
CA ASP A 474 -26.48 -20.73 5.39
C ASP A 474 -25.79 -21.93 6.04
N LEU A 475 -24.80 -21.71 6.92
CA LEU A 475 -24.05 -22.82 7.53
C LEU A 475 -24.93 -23.67 8.47
N GLN A 476 -26.07 -23.12 8.93
CA GLN A 476 -26.96 -23.80 9.88
C GLN A 476 -28.08 -24.61 9.20
N LYS A 477 -28.28 -24.49 7.89
CA LYS A 477 -29.31 -25.22 7.12
C LYS A 477 -28.67 -26.33 6.29
#